data_AF-A0A8D2N2Y4-F1
#
_entry.id   AF-A0A8D2N2Y4-F1
#
_cell.length_a   1.000
_cell.length_b   1.000
_cell.length_c   1.000
_cell.angle_alpha   90.00
_cell.angle_beta   90.00
_cell.angle_gamma   90.00
#
_symmetry.space_group_name_H-M   'P 1'
#
loop_
_entity.id
_entity.type
_entity.pdbx_description
1 polymer ?
#
loop_
_entity_poly.entity_id
_entity_poly.type
_entity_poly.pdbx_seq_one_letter_code
_entity_poly.pdbx_strand_id
1 'polypeptide(L)'
;MWCQRLAWLLRGRRGSAGRRWPWLPRGPGPVLAVPARCHPTAPASPCCAWQLHQDHLELRYGSTVMRLDFVWLRDHCRSASCYNAKTSQRSLDTASVDLAIQPQAVRVDETTLFLTWPDGHVTRYGLEWLARNSYEGQKQQVMHPRILWNAEIYQQAQVPSIDCRSFLETDEGLKEFLQNFLLYGIAFVENVPPTKEDTEILAKRISIIRETIYGRMWYFTSDFSRGDTAYTKLALDRHTDTTYFQEPCGIQVFHCLKHEGTGGRTLLVDGFHAAEQVLHQAPEHFELLAKVPLKHEYVENVGGCHNHMIGVGPVLNIYPWNNELYLIRYNNYDR
;
A
#
# COMPACT_ATOMS: atom_id res chain seq x y z
N MET A 1 27.25 -1.11 -18.22
CA MET A 1 28.16 -1.50 -17.12
C MET A 1 27.44 -1.55 -15.75
N TRP A 2 26.23 -2.10 -15.68
CA TRP A 2 25.44 -2.18 -14.43
C TRP A 2 25.54 -3.55 -13.73
N CYS A 3 26.28 -4.52 -14.28
CA CYS A 3 26.33 -5.90 -13.78
C CYS A 3 27.58 -6.31 -12.99
N GLN A 4 28.59 -5.46 -12.82
CA GLN A 4 29.86 -5.89 -12.19
C GLN A 4 30.10 -5.49 -10.73
N ARG A 5 29.20 -4.71 -10.09
CA ARG A 5 29.41 -4.28 -8.68
C ARG A 5 28.35 -4.72 -7.66
N LEU A 6 27.24 -5.33 -8.07
CA LEU A 6 26.33 -6.03 -7.16
C LEU A 6 26.91 -7.35 -6.60
N ALA A 7 27.94 -7.90 -7.27
CA ALA A 7 28.57 -9.17 -6.87
C ALA A 7 29.42 -9.07 -5.58
N TRP A 8 29.80 -7.87 -5.14
CA TRP A 8 30.62 -7.69 -3.93
C TRP A 8 29.79 -7.64 -2.64
N LEU A 9 28.52 -7.22 -2.73
CA LEU A 9 27.59 -7.21 -1.58
C LEU A 9 27.00 -8.60 -1.26
N LEU A 10 27.10 -9.57 -2.19
CA LEU A 10 26.49 -10.91 -2.07
C LEU A 10 27.47 -12.04 -1.71
N ARG A 11 28.78 -11.78 -1.58
CA ARG A 11 29.80 -12.84 -1.35
C ARG A 11 30.13 -13.16 0.11
N GLY A 12 29.46 -12.56 1.09
CA GLY A 12 29.75 -12.78 2.50
C GLY A 12 28.58 -13.30 3.31
N ARG A 13 28.14 -14.55 3.11
CA ARG A 13 27.45 -15.39 4.12
C ARG A 13 27.05 -16.75 3.52
N ARG A 14 27.98 -17.71 3.50
CA ARG A 14 27.63 -19.13 3.59
C ARG A 14 27.64 -19.50 5.06
N GLY A 15 26.47 -19.82 5.58
CA GLY A 15 26.26 -20.28 6.95
C GLY A 15 24.78 -20.54 7.14
N SER A 16 24.41 -21.82 7.18
CA SER A 16 23.05 -22.26 7.51
C SER A 16 22.72 -21.87 8.95
N ALA A 17 21.81 -20.91 9.11
CA ALA A 17 21.13 -20.65 10.37
C ALA A 17 19.69 -20.26 10.03
N GLY A 18 18.74 -21.00 10.59
CA GLY A 18 17.31 -20.74 10.40
C GLY A 18 16.99 -19.28 10.67
N ARG A 19 16.46 -18.59 9.65
CA ARG A 19 16.01 -17.21 9.78
C ARG A 19 14.69 -17.24 10.54
N ARG A 20 14.73 -16.99 11.85
CA ARG A 20 13.54 -16.56 12.59
C ARG A 20 13.13 -15.19 12.08
N TRP A 21 11.84 -15.02 11.77
CA TRP A 21 11.26 -13.71 11.48
C TRP A 21 11.54 -12.78 12.67
N PRO A 22 12.26 -11.65 12.47
CA PRO A 22 12.16 -10.57 13.43
C PRO A 22 10.73 -10.01 13.31
N TRP A 23 10.14 -9.58 14.40
CA TRP A 23 8.80 -8.95 14.47
C TRP A 23 7.61 -9.92 14.62
N LEU A 24 7.44 -10.45 15.83
CA LEU A 24 6.10 -10.68 16.39
C LEU A 24 5.66 -9.36 17.05
N PRO A 25 4.48 -8.79 16.73
CA PRO A 25 4.01 -7.57 17.37
C PRO A 25 3.64 -7.82 18.83
N ARG A 26 4.15 -6.98 19.74
CA ARG A 26 3.74 -6.97 21.16
C ARG A 26 2.41 -6.20 21.28
N GLY A 27 1.42 -6.79 21.94
CA GLY A 27 0.10 -6.19 22.20
C GLY A 27 0.17 -4.93 23.10
N PRO A 28 -0.94 -4.15 23.18
CA PRO A 28 -0.95 -2.84 23.82
C PRO A 28 -0.94 -2.98 25.36
N GLY A 29 -0.01 -2.27 26.02
CA GLY A 29 0.02 -2.12 27.48
C GLY A 29 -0.86 -0.95 27.96
N PRO A 30 -1.27 -0.92 29.24
CA PRO A 30 -2.27 0.00 29.75
C PRO A 30 -1.74 1.43 29.96
N VAL A 31 -2.62 2.41 29.73
CA VAL A 31 -2.37 3.85 29.89
C VAL A 31 -2.58 4.26 31.35
N LEU A 32 -1.56 4.83 31.99
CA LEU A 32 -1.67 5.49 33.30
C LEU A 32 -1.59 7.01 33.13
N ALA A 33 -2.56 7.72 33.70
CA ALA A 33 -2.64 9.18 33.71
C ALA A 33 -1.85 9.78 34.89
N VAL A 34 -1.18 10.92 34.67
CA VAL A 34 -0.57 11.77 35.70
C VAL A 34 -0.89 13.24 35.37
N PRO A 35 -1.23 14.11 36.35
CA PRO A 35 -1.77 15.44 36.08
C PRO A 35 -0.68 16.48 35.80
N ALA A 36 -1.02 17.44 34.93
CA ALA A 36 -0.16 18.56 34.53
C ALA A 36 -0.30 19.76 35.48
N ARG A 37 0.84 20.36 35.85
CA ARG A 37 0.94 21.79 36.19
C ARG A 37 2.06 22.38 35.35
N CYS A 38 1.74 23.31 34.46
CA CYS A 38 2.71 24.08 33.67
C CYS A 38 2.62 25.56 34.05
N HIS A 39 3.75 26.14 34.45
CA HIS A 39 4.00 27.57 34.34
C HIS A 39 4.60 27.86 32.95
N PRO A 40 4.34 29.04 32.34
CA PRO A 40 4.82 29.35 31.01
C PRO A 40 6.25 29.91 31.05
N THR A 41 7.21 29.16 30.52
CA THR A 41 8.49 29.70 30.04
C THR A 41 8.48 29.67 28.51
N ALA A 42 8.87 30.78 27.89
CA ALA A 42 8.93 30.96 26.44
C ALA A 42 9.69 29.82 25.74
N PRO A 43 9.27 29.37 24.55
CA PRO A 43 9.95 28.29 23.83
C PRO A 43 11.30 28.80 23.32
N ALA A 44 12.37 28.09 23.71
CA ALA A 44 13.71 28.30 23.17
C ALA A 44 13.70 27.95 21.67
N SER A 45 14.25 28.85 20.84
CA SER A 45 14.48 28.58 19.41
C SER A 45 15.29 27.29 19.26
N PRO A 46 14.89 26.33 18.40
CA PRO A 46 15.66 25.11 18.21
C PRO A 46 17.02 25.47 17.63
N CYS A 47 18.09 25.31 18.41
CA CYS A 47 19.45 25.43 17.90
C CYS A 47 19.68 24.36 16.84
N CYS A 48 19.65 24.77 15.57
CA CYS A 48 19.98 23.91 14.45
C CYS A 48 21.50 23.71 14.41
N ALA A 49 21.97 22.57 14.90
CA ALA A 49 23.38 22.18 14.79
C ALA A 49 23.57 21.31 13.55
N TRP A 50 24.68 21.51 12.83
CA TRP A 50 25.03 20.69 11.67
C TRP A 50 26.52 20.39 11.61
N GLN A 51 26.87 19.28 10.99
CA GLN A 51 28.23 18.83 10.77
C GLN A 51 28.37 18.23 9.37
N LEU A 52 29.48 18.56 8.70
CA LEU A 52 29.82 17.98 7.40
C LEU A 52 30.67 16.72 7.60
N HIS A 53 30.30 15.69 6.87
CA HIS A 53 31.07 14.47 6.69
C HIS A 53 31.49 14.35 5.22
N GLN A 54 32.23 13.29 4.89
CA GLN A 54 32.80 13.11 3.55
C GLN A 54 31.72 12.93 2.46
N ASP A 55 30.61 12.29 2.80
CA ASP A 55 29.55 11.87 1.88
C ASP A 55 28.16 12.41 2.25
N HIS A 56 27.99 12.97 3.44
CA HIS A 56 26.70 13.44 3.93
C HIS A 56 26.80 14.68 4.84
N LEU A 57 25.65 15.34 5.00
CA LEU A 57 25.39 16.37 6.01
C LEU A 57 24.66 15.73 7.19
N GLU A 58 25.19 15.86 8.40
CA GLU A 58 24.45 15.59 9.63
C GLU A 58 23.77 16.89 10.08
N LEU A 59 22.45 16.86 10.26
CA LEU A 59 21.63 18.03 10.56
C LEU A 59 20.64 17.73 11.69
N ARG A 60 20.68 18.51 12.76
CA ARG A 60 19.76 18.39 13.90
C ARG A 60 18.63 19.40 13.80
N TYR A 61 17.40 18.92 13.80
CA TYR A 61 16.18 19.73 13.83
C TYR A 61 15.21 19.20 14.89
N GLY A 62 14.99 19.98 15.96
CA GLY A 62 14.26 19.51 17.14
C GLY A 62 14.96 18.32 17.82
N SER A 63 14.26 17.22 18.02
CA SER A 63 14.81 15.97 18.56
C SER A 63 15.37 15.03 17.47
N THR A 64 15.17 15.35 16.19
CA THR A 64 15.59 14.51 15.07
C THR A 64 16.99 14.88 14.60
N VAL A 65 17.86 13.89 14.49
CA VAL A 65 19.17 14.01 13.84
C VAL A 65 19.06 13.29 12.50
N MET A 66 19.27 14.02 11.41
CA MET A 66 19.13 13.53 10.04
C MET A 66 20.51 13.35 9.42
N ARG A 67 20.73 12.26 8.70
CA ARG A 67 21.92 12.05 7.87
C ARG A 67 21.53 12.11 6.41
N LEU A 68 21.98 13.15 5.73
CA LEU A 68 21.52 13.52 4.39
C LEU A 68 22.68 13.40 3.41
N ASP A 69 22.68 12.35 2.60
CA ASP A 69 23.71 12.14 1.57
C ASP A 69 23.73 13.30 0.56
N PHE A 70 24.92 13.77 0.18
CA PHE A 70 25.05 14.88 -0.75
C PHE A 70 24.46 14.57 -2.13
N VAL A 71 24.64 13.34 -2.61
CA VAL A 71 24.03 12.86 -3.85
C VAL A 71 22.51 12.96 -3.76
N TRP A 72 21.91 12.50 -2.65
CA TRP A 72 20.46 12.58 -2.45
C TRP A 72 19.98 14.04 -2.41
N LEU A 73 20.71 14.92 -1.70
CA LEU A 73 20.42 16.35 -1.63
C LEU A 73 20.55 17.06 -2.99
N ARG A 74 21.46 16.62 -3.87
CA ARG A 74 21.54 17.17 -5.24
C ARG A 74 20.43 16.63 -6.13
N ASP A 75 20.17 15.33 -6.02
CA ASP A 75 19.18 14.57 -6.81
C ASP A 75 17.74 15.03 -6.55
N HIS A 76 17.42 15.40 -5.30
CA HIS A 76 16.08 15.81 -4.88
C HIS A 76 15.85 17.32 -4.92
N CYS A 77 16.75 18.08 -5.56
CA CYS A 77 16.67 19.53 -5.64
C CYS A 77 15.31 20.00 -6.20
N ARG A 78 14.66 20.93 -5.50
CA ARG A 78 13.34 21.49 -5.87
C ARG A 78 13.41 22.87 -6.54
N SER A 79 14.58 23.28 -7.02
CA SER A 79 14.72 24.51 -7.81
C SER A 79 14.01 24.37 -9.17
N ALA A 80 13.67 25.49 -9.80
CA ALA A 80 12.93 25.50 -11.07
C ALA A 80 13.65 24.76 -12.22
N SER A 81 14.98 24.64 -12.18
CA SER A 81 15.74 23.88 -13.17
C SER A 81 15.76 22.37 -12.90
N CYS A 82 15.52 21.95 -11.66
CA CYS A 82 15.56 20.54 -11.24
C CYS A 82 14.17 19.93 -11.02
N TYR A 83 13.14 20.75 -10.87
CA TYR A 83 11.78 20.32 -10.54
C TYR A 83 10.73 21.27 -11.14
N ASN A 84 9.76 20.69 -11.86
CA ASN A 84 8.59 21.40 -12.33
C ASN A 84 7.49 21.37 -11.26
N ALA A 85 7.30 22.49 -10.57
CA ALA A 85 6.30 22.60 -9.50
C ALA A 85 4.84 22.51 -9.98
N LYS A 86 4.56 22.74 -11.27
CA LYS A 86 3.20 22.61 -11.83
C LYS A 86 2.80 21.15 -12.05
N THR A 87 3.74 20.32 -12.48
CA THR A 87 3.49 18.89 -12.74
C THR A 87 3.91 17.99 -11.58
N SER A 88 4.60 18.56 -10.59
CA SER A 88 5.26 17.84 -9.51
C SER A 88 6.28 16.79 -9.99
N GLN A 89 6.96 17.08 -11.10
CA GLN A 89 7.92 16.17 -11.71
C GLN A 89 9.35 16.69 -11.60
N ARG A 90 10.29 15.76 -11.44
CA ARG A 90 11.71 16.05 -11.49
C ARG A 90 12.17 16.23 -12.93
N SER A 91 13.06 17.19 -13.13
CA SER A 91 13.73 17.47 -14.40
C SER A 91 15.20 17.05 -14.38
N LEU A 92 15.80 16.93 -13.19
CA LEU A 92 17.19 16.49 -13.03
C LEU A 92 17.31 14.97 -13.23
N ASP A 93 18.15 14.58 -14.18
CA ASP A 93 18.58 13.20 -14.38
C ASP A 93 19.55 12.77 -13.27
N THR A 94 19.19 11.75 -12.50
CA THR A 94 20.04 11.16 -11.46
C THR A 94 21.40 10.73 -11.99
N ALA A 95 21.48 10.21 -13.21
CA ALA A 95 22.74 9.76 -13.79
C ALA A 95 23.71 10.91 -14.10
N SER A 96 23.21 12.15 -14.15
CA SER A 96 24.04 13.36 -14.32
C SER A 96 24.66 13.85 -13.01
N VAL A 97 24.20 13.34 -11.86
CA VAL A 97 24.73 13.73 -10.55
C VAL A 97 26.03 12.99 -10.29
N ASP A 98 27.11 13.73 -10.07
CA ASP A 98 28.38 13.14 -9.61
C ASP A 98 28.18 12.45 -8.26
N LEU A 99 28.50 11.16 -8.18
CA LEU A 99 28.36 10.36 -6.96
C LEU A 99 29.33 10.79 -5.85
N ALA A 100 30.38 11.55 -6.20
CA ALA A 100 31.31 12.16 -5.24
C ALA A 100 30.99 13.64 -4.98
N ILE A 101 29.83 14.15 -5.41
CA ILE A 101 29.49 15.57 -5.25
C ILE A 101 29.52 15.98 -3.78
N GLN A 102 30.17 17.11 -3.51
CA GLN A 102 30.19 17.76 -2.21
C GLN A 102 29.82 19.24 -2.38
N PRO A 103 29.07 19.83 -1.44
CA PRO A 103 28.78 21.26 -1.49
C PRO A 103 30.06 22.06 -1.23
N GLN A 104 30.27 23.14 -2.00
CA GLN A 104 31.33 24.12 -1.74
C GLN A 104 30.99 25.01 -0.54
N ALA A 105 29.70 25.25 -0.29
CA ALA A 105 29.25 26.01 0.86
C ALA A 105 27.93 25.44 1.41
N VAL A 106 27.82 25.43 2.74
CA VAL A 106 26.61 25.07 3.46
C VAL A 106 26.24 26.20 4.39
N ARG A 107 24.98 26.64 4.33
CA ARG A 107 24.42 27.63 5.24
C ARG A 107 23.06 27.14 5.72
N VAL A 108 22.80 27.30 7.00
CA VAL A 108 21.49 27.02 7.60
C VAL A 108 21.01 28.28 8.29
N ASP A 109 19.77 28.67 8.03
CA ASP A 109 19.05 29.65 8.85
C ASP A 109 17.99 28.96 9.72
N GLU A 110 17.08 29.72 10.33
CA GLU A 110 16.08 29.18 11.26
C GLU A 110 15.17 28.11 10.66
N THR A 111 14.93 28.15 9.34
CA THR A 111 13.93 27.30 8.68
C THR A 111 14.43 26.61 7.41
N THR A 112 15.60 27.01 6.89
CA THR A 112 16.05 26.62 5.56
C THR A 112 17.53 26.24 5.54
N LEU A 113 17.82 25.11 4.90
CA LEU A 113 19.15 24.68 4.48
C LEU A 113 19.46 25.20 3.07
N PHE A 114 20.66 25.75 2.89
CA PHE A 114 21.21 26.19 1.60
C PHE A 114 22.50 25.44 1.32
N LEU A 115 22.62 24.92 0.09
CA LEU A 115 23.79 24.21 -0.40
C LEU A 115 24.23 24.85 -1.72
N THR A 116 25.49 25.27 -1.81
CA THR A 116 26.10 25.71 -3.06
C THR A 116 26.98 24.59 -3.60
N TRP A 117 26.69 24.13 -4.81
CA TRP A 117 27.38 23.01 -5.47
C TRP A 117 28.56 23.50 -6.32
N PRO A 118 29.47 22.60 -6.76
CA PRO A 118 30.65 22.97 -7.55
C PRO A 118 30.35 23.63 -8.89
N ASP A 119 29.17 23.37 -9.46
CA ASP A 119 28.65 24.00 -10.69
C ASP A 119 28.06 25.40 -10.44
N GLY A 120 28.13 25.91 -9.21
CA GLY A 120 27.51 27.16 -8.78
C GLY A 120 26.00 27.06 -8.53
N HIS A 121 25.39 25.88 -8.71
CA HIS A 121 23.97 25.68 -8.43
C HIS A 121 23.69 25.83 -6.94
N VAL A 122 22.57 26.47 -6.60
CA VAL A 122 22.14 26.64 -5.20
C VAL A 122 20.86 25.86 -4.97
N THR A 123 20.92 24.88 -4.06
CA THR A 123 19.76 24.14 -3.60
C THR A 123 19.27 24.68 -2.26
N ARG A 124 17.94 24.73 -2.10
CA ARG A 124 17.26 25.20 -0.89
C ARG A 124 16.27 24.16 -0.41
N TYR A 125 16.31 23.85 0.88
CA TYR A 125 15.38 22.92 1.53
C TYR A 125 14.81 23.51 2.80
N GLY A 126 13.49 23.42 2.99
CA GLY A 126 12.90 23.66 4.30
C GLY A 126 13.30 22.56 5.29
N LEU A 127 13.72 22.94 6.50
CA LEU A 127 14.15 21.99 7.54
C LEU A 127 13.03 21.00 7.91
N GLU A 128 11.78 21.47 7.95
CA GLU A 128 10.62 20.59 8.17
C GLU A 128 10.41 19.61 7.01
N TRP A 129 10.63 20.04 5.76
CA TRP A 129 10.57 19.14 4.61
C TRP A 129 11.66 18.07 4.69
N LEU A 130 12.89 18.44 5.06
CA LEU A 130 13.97 17.48 5.29
C LEU A 130 13.59 16.49 6.40
N ALA A 131 13.06 16.97 7.52
CA ALA A 131 12.60 16.08 8.58
C ALA A 131 11.56 15.08 8.07
N ARG A 132 10.54 15.52 7.33
CA ARG A 132 9.49 14.65 6.77
C ARG A 132 9.98 13.67 5.69
N ASN A 133 11.10 13.95 5.04
CA ASN A 133 11.62 13.15 3.90
C ASN A 133 12.97 12.46 4.17
N SER A 134 13.58 12.69 5.33
CA SER A 134 14.78 11.99 5.78
C SER A 134 14.45 10.56 6.23
N TYR A 135 15.44 9.66 6.17
CA TYR A 135 15.29 8.31 6.70
C TYR A 135 14.93 8.30 8.19
N GLU A 136 15.52 9.20 8.99
CA GLU A 136 15.28 9.26 10.43
C GLU A 136 13.91 9.85 10.79
N GLY A 137 13.40 10.77 9.97
CA GLY A 137 12.08 11.36 10.20
C GLY A 137 10.93 10.63 9.53
N GLN A 138 11.19 9.86 8.46
CA GLN A 138 10.26 8.85 7.96
C GLN A 138 10.28 7.64 8.88
N LYS A 139 9.47 7.68 9.94
CA LYS A 139 9.04 6.44 10.62
C LYS A 139 8.32 5.60 9.56
N GLN A 140 8.94 4.49 9.15
CA GLN A 140 8.60 3.64 8.00
C GLN A 140 7.14 3.12 7.98
N GLN A 141 6.15 3.98 7.77
CA GLN A 141 4.80 3.56 7.37
C GLN A 141 4.70 3.68 5.86
N VAL A 142 5.38 2.76 5.17
CA VAL A 142 5.18 2.53 3.73
C VAL A 142 3.75 1.99 3.48
N MET A 143 3.20 1.32 4.48
CA MET A 143 1.87 0.71 4.43
C MET A 143 0.81 1.64 5.03
N HIS A 144 -0.33 1.70 4.36
CA HIS A 144 -1.53 2.31 4.94
C HIS A 144 -1.94 1.54 6.20
N PRO A 145 -2.44 2.23 7.24
CA PRO A 145 -3.04 1.57 8.40
C PRO A 145 -4.15 0.61 7.97
N ARG A 146 -4.14 -0.59 8.55
CA ARG A 146 -5.14 -1.64 8.35
C ARG A 146 -5.45 -2.32 9.68
N ILE A 147 -6.67 -2.80 9.83
CA ILE A 147 -7.13 -3.59 10.97
C ILE A 147 -7.35 -5.00 10.46
N LEU A 148 -6.59 -5.96 11.01
CA LEU A 148 -6.81 -7.37 10.73
C LEU A 148 -7.99 -7.86 11.57
N TRP A 149 -8.97 -8.51 10.94
CA TRP A 149 -10.23 -8.83 11.60
C TRP A 149 -10.70 -10.27 11.40
N ASN A 150 -11.41 -10.76 12.40
CA ASN A 150 -12.31 -11.90 12.28
C ASN A 150 -13.75 -11.43 12.52
N ALA A 151 -14.72 -12.35 12.54
CA ALA A 151 -16.13 -11.99 12.73
C ALA A 151 -16.38 -11.22 14.04
N GLU A 152 -15.73 -11.61 15.13
CA GLU A 152 -15.90 -10.96 16.43
C GLU A 152 -15.36 -9.52 16.41
N ILE A 153 -14.12 -9.33 15.92
CA ILE A 153 -13.48 -8.02 15.82
C ILE A 153 -14.30 -7.07 14.95
N TYR A 154 -14.73 -7.53 13.76
CA TYR A 154 -15.49 -6.70 12.83
C TYR A 154 -16.88 -6.33 13.40
N GLN A 155 -17.54 -7.27 14.09
CA GLN A 155 -18.81 -6.99 14.76
C GLN A 155 -18.64 -5.99 15.91
N GLN A 156 -17.60 -6.11 16.73
CA GLN A 156 -17.34 -5.15 17.82
C GLN A 156 -17.00 -3.76 17.30
N ALA A 157 -16.38 -3.65 16.13
CA ALA A 157 -16.06 -2.37 15.51
C ALA A 157 -17.29 -1.57 15.08
N GLN A 158 -18.44 -2.21 14.87
CA GLN A 158 -19.71 -1.56 14.47
C GLN A 158 -19.52 -0.61 13.28
N VAL A 159 -18.76 -1.03 12.27
CA VAL A 159 -18.44 -0.23 11.09
C VAL A 159 -19.74 0.10 10.32
N PRO A 160 -20.12 1.37 10.18
CA PRO A 160 -21.39 1.74 9.55
C PRO A 160 -21.35 1.55 8.03
N SER A 161 -22.50 1.21 7.47
CA SER A 161 -22.80 1.40 6.05
C SER A 161 -22.99 2.90 5.76
N ILE A 162 -22.67 3.31 4.54
CA ILE A 162 -22.90 4.68 4.09
C ILE A 162 -24.15 4.72 3.22
N ASP A 163 -25.03 5.69 3.43
CA ASP A 163 -26.17 5.91 2.55
C ASP A 163 -25.71 6.35 1.15
N CYS A 164 -26.35 5.80 0.09
CA CYS A 164 -26.03 6.08 -1.31
C CYS A 164 -25.97 7.59 -1.62
N ARG A 165 -26.93 8.36 -1.12
CA ARG A 165 -26.97 9.80 -1.37
C ARG A 165 -25.80 10.51 -0.72
N SER A 166 -25.53 10.20 0.56
CA SER A 166 -24.38 10.75 1.28
C SER A 166 -23.07 10.43 0.56
N PHE A 167 -22.90 9.18 0.14
CA PHE A 167 -21.73 8.71 -0.58
C PHE A 167 -21.50 9.45 -1.92
N LEU A 168 -22.56 9.68 -2.70
CA LEU A 168 -22.47 10.32 -4.00
C LEU A 168 -22.34 11.85 -3.92
N GLU A 169 -23.09 12.48 -3.01
CA GLU A 169 -23.26 13.94 -2.99
C GLU A 169 -22.32 14.67 -2.04
N THR A 170 -21.60 13.97 -1.15
CA THR A 170 -20.72 14.61 -0.15
C THR A 170 -19.30 14.04 -0.18
N ASP A 171 -18.33 14.88 0.22
CA ASP A 171 -16.95 14.43 0.40
C ASP A 171 -16.77 13.73 1.75
N GLU A 172 -17.58 14.06 2.74
CA GLU A 172 -17.62 13.39 4.04
C GLU A 172 -18.06 11.93 3.90
N GLY A 173 -19.15 11.66 3.18
CA GLY A 173 -19.64 10.31 2.94
C GLY A 173 -18.66 9.46 2.14
N LEU A 174 -18.05 10.03 1.08
CA LEU A 174 -16.99 9.33 0.34
C LEU A 174 -15.77 9.07 1.24
N LYS A 175 -15.33 10.05 2.02
CA LYS A 175 -14.17 9.92 2.92
C LYS A 175 -14.41 8.83 3.95
N GLU A 176 -15.58 8.79 4.58
CA GLU A 176 -15.94 7.76 5.56
C GLU A 176 -15.93 6.36 4.92
N PHE A 177 -16.53 6.21 3.74
CA PHE A 177 -16.47 4.96 2.97
C PHE A 177 -15.02 4.55 2.69
N LEU A 178 -14.18 5.44 2.16
CA LEU A 178 -12.80 5.15 1.80
C LEU A 178 -11.96 4.83 3.05
N GLN A 179 -12.20 5.49 4.17
CA GLN A 179 -11.54 5.19 5.43
C GLN A 179 -11.89 3.78 5.93
N ASN A 180 -13.18 3.42 5.92
CA ASN A 180 -13.64 2.08 6.29
C ASN A 180 -13.04 1.02 5.35
N PHE A 181 -13.07 1.28 4.04
CA PHE A 181 -12.52 0.39 3.02
C PHE A 181 -11.01 0.21 3.16
N LEU A 182 -10.24 1.28 3.38
CA LEU A 182 -8.79 1.19 3.56
C LEU A 182 -8.39 0.50 4.87
N LEU A 183 -9.17 0.68 5.93
CA LEU A 183 -8.90 0.07 7.23
C LEU A 183 -9.24 -1.43 7.25
N TYR A 184 -10.40 -1.83 6.73
CA TYR A 184 -10.90 -3.20 6.85
C TYR A 184 -10.86 -4.01 5.55
N GLY A 185 -10.55 -3.39 4.41
CA GLY A 185 -10.59 -4.03 3.09
C GLY A 185 -12.01 -4.24 2.53
N ILE A 186 -13.05 -3.88 3.30
CA ILE A 186 -14.46 -3.96 2.92
C ILE A 186 -15.21 -2.72 3.44
N ALA A 187 -16.23 -2.30 2.70
CA ALA A 187 -17.16 -1.24 3.09
C ALA A 187 -18.47 -1.39 2.33
N PHE A 188 -19.56 -0.85 2.87
CA PHE A 188 -20.91 -1.03 2.32
C PHE A 188 -21.56 0.32 2.02
N VAL A 189 -22.26 0.38 0.88
CA VAL A 189 -23.17 1.47 0.55
C VAL A 189 -24.59 0.89 0.50
N GLU A 190 -25.51 1.52 1.23
CA GLU A 190 -26.91 1.11 1.31
C GLU A 190 -27.82 2.07 0.54
N ASN A 191 -29.07 1.63 0.29
CA ASN A 191 -30.09 2.40 -0.44
C ASN A 191 -29.68 2.76 -1.88
N VAL A 192 -28.87 1.92 -2.51
CA VAL A 192 -28.55 2.03 -3.93
C VAL A 192 -29.74 1.54 -4.76
N PRO A 193 -30.24 2.31 -5.74
CA PRO A 193 -31.28 1.81 -6.64
C PRO A 193 -30.77 0.59 -7.41
N PRO A 194 -31.50 -0.52 -7.51
CA PRO A 194 -31.01 -1.81 -7.99
C PRO A 194 -30.86 -1.86 -9.53
N THR A 195 -30.02 -1.00 -10.09
CA THR A 195 -29.68 -0.94 -11.51
C THR A 195 -28.17 -1.03 -11.72
N LYS A 196 -27.76 -1.46 -12.91
CA LYS A 196 -26.34 -1.48 -13.29
C LYS A 196 -25.80 -0.06 -13.45
N GLU A 197 -26.64 0.85 -13.94
CA GLU A 197 -26.30 2.24 -14.17
C GLU A 197 -25.95 2.94 -12.84
N ASP A 198 -26.76 2.75 -11.80
CA ASP A 198 -26.47 3.27 -10.45
C ASP A 198 -25.21 2.62 -9.84
N THR A 199 -24.99 1.33 -10.10
CA THR A 199 -23.75 0.63 -9.69
C THR A 199 -22.52 1.26 -10.36
N GLU A 200 -22.61 1.57 -11.66
CA GLU A 200 -21.52 2.18 -12.42
C GLU A 200 -21.23 3.61 -11.93
N ILE A 201 -22.26 4.39 -11.60
CA ILE A 201 -22.11 5.74 -11.02
C ILE A 201 -21.34 5.66 -9.69
N LEU A 202 -21.72 4.74 -8.80
CA LEU A 202 -21.03 4.51 -7.53
C LEU A 202 -19.58 4.08 -7.72
N ALA A 203 -19.32 3.09 -8.58
CA ALA A 203 -17.97 2.61 -8.84
C ALA A 203 -17.06 3.73 -9.37
N LYS A 204 -17.58 4.60 -10.25
CA LYS A 204 -16.86 5.78 -10.79
C LYS A 204 -16.56 6.84 -9.74
N ARG A 205 -17.36 6.94 -8.67
CA ARG A 205 -17.09 7.85 -7.55
C ARG A 205 -15.89 7.39 -6.73
N ILE A 206 -15.60 6.09 -6.70
CA ILE A 206 -14.40 5.51 -6.05
C ILE A 206 -13.17 5.64 -6.95
N SER A 207 -13.24 5.12 -8.17
CA SER A 207 -12.11 5.07 -9.09
C SER A 207 -12.52 4.76 -10.53
N ILE A 208 -11.54 4.53 -11.40
CA ILE A 208 -11.76 4.03 -12.76
C ILE A 208 -12.22 2.57 -12.72
N ILE A 209 -13.10 2.21 -13.66
CA ILE A 209 -13.54 0.81 -13.85
C ILE A 209 -12.58 0.14 -14.82
N ARG A 210 -11.98 -0.97 -14.39
CA ARG A 210 -11.14 -1.83 -15.24
C ARG A 210 -12.03 -2.74 -16.06
N GLU A 211 -12.04 -2.54 -17.38
CA GLU A 211 -12.68 -3.46 -18.30
C GLU A 211 -11.90 -4.79 -18.38
N THR A 212 -12.63 -5.90 -18.38
CA THR A 212 -12.07 -7.26 -18.40
C THR A 212 -12.75 -8.10 -19.47
N ILE A 213 -12.39 -9.39 -19.57
CA ILE A 213 -13.08 -10.36 -20.45
C ILE A 213 -14.56 -10.60 -20.10
N TYR A 214 -15.00 -10.18 -18.91
CA TYR A 214 -16.42 -10.19 -18.52
C TYR A 214 -17.16 -8.93 -19.01
N GLY A 215 -16.42 -7.94 -19.53
CA GLY A 215 -16.91 -6.63 -19.93
C GLY A 215 -16.57 -5.55 -18.90
N ARG A 216 -17.01 -4.33 -19.19
CA ARG A 216 -16.86 -3.17 -18.29
C ARG A 216 -17.76 -3.26 -17.06
N MET A 217 -19.02 -3.57 -17.28
CA MET A 217 -20.05 -3.82 -16.26
C MET A 217 -20.87 -5.01 -16.74
N TRP A 218 -21.15 -5.97 -15.87
CA TRP A 218 -21.92 -7.16 -16.23
C TRP A 218 -22.91 -7.53 -15.14
N TYR A 219 -23.93 -8.28 -15.54
CA TYR A 219 -24.80 -9.00 -14.64
C TYR A 219 -24.33 -10.44 -14.58
N PHE A 220 -24.56 -11.09 -13.45
CA PHE A 220 -24.47 -12.53 -13.39
C PHE A 220 -25.64 -13.08 -12.57
N THR A 221 -26.06 -14.27 -12.96
CA THR A 221 -27.07 -15.08 -12.28
C THR A 221 -26.70 -16.54 -12.51
N SER A 222 -27.37 -17.46 -11.81
CA SER A 222 -27.08 -18.88 -11.92
C SER A 222 -27.66 -19.49 -13.22
N ASP A 223 -27.16 -19.06 -14.38
CA ASP A 223 -27.66 -19.39 -15.71
C ASP A 223 -26.65 -20.10 -16.61
N PHE A 224 -25.43 -20.39 -16.12
CA PHE A 224 -24.33 -20.97 -16.90
C PHE A 224 -23.95 -20.17 -18.17
N SER A 225 -24.23 -18.86 -18.22
CA SER A 225 -23.90 -18.03 -19.39
C SER A 225 -22.40 -17.81 -19.62
N ARG A 226 -21.55 -18.13 -18.63
CA ARG A 226 -20.09 -18.11 -18.71
C ARG A 226 -19.49 -19.42 -18.24
N GLY A 227 -18.27 -19.71 -18.67
CA GLY A 227 -17.47 -20.85 -18.19
C GLY A 227 -16.90 -20.66 -16.79
N ASP A 228 -17.73 -20.19 -15.84
CA ASP A 228 -17.30 -19.75 -14.51
C ASP A 228 -18.28 -20.25 -13.43
N THR A 229 -17.74 -20.75 -12.31
CA THR A 229 -18.53 -21.33 -11.22
C THR A 229 -19.49 -20.31 -10.59
N ALA A 230 -19.19 -19.01 -10.70
CA ALA A 230 -20.08 -17.93 -10.27
C ALA A 230 -21.45 -17.92 -10.98
N TYR A 231 -21.56 -18.54 -12.15
CA TYR A 231 -22.79 -18.66 -12.93
C TYR A 231 -23.57 -19.95 -12.62
N THR A 232 -23.26 -20.62 -11.51
CA THR A 232 -23.91 -21.85 -11.04
C THR A 232 -24.68 -21.61 -9.74
N LYS A 233 -25.38 -22.64 -9.24
CA LYS A 233 -26.01 -22.62 -7.90
C LYS A 233 -25.11 -23.24 -6.82
N LEU A 234 -23.89 -23.62 -7.16
CA LEU A 234 -22.95 -24.22 -6.21
C LEU A 234 -22.47 -23.16 -5.22
N ALA A 235 -22.24 -23.58 -3.98
CA ALA A 235 -21.64 -22.70 -2.99
C ALA A 235 -20.19 -22.39 -3.39
N LEU A 236 -19.87 -21.09 -3.43
CA LEU A 236 -18.49 -20.63 -3.56
C LEU A 236 -17.90 -20.45 -2.15
N ASP A 237 -16.82 -21.17 -1.87
CA ASP A 237 -16.02 -20.93 -0.65
C ASP A 237 -15.16 -19.67 -0.85
N ARG A 238 -14.50 -19.20 0.20
CA ARG A 238 -13.63 -18.02 0.20
C ARG A 238 -12.62 -18.07 -0.94
N HIS A 239 -12.55 -17.01 -1.73
CA HIS A 239 -11.62 -16.85 -2.83
C HIS A 239 -11.37 -15.37 -3.10
N THR A 240 -10.35 -15.10 -3.91
CA THR A 240 -10.07 -13.81 -4.54
C THR A 240 -10.28 -13.99 -6.03
N ASP A 241 -11.01 -13.10 -6.68
CA ASP A 241 -11.30 -13.20 -8.11
C ASP A 241 -10.08 -12.93 -8.98
N THR A 242 -10.15 -13.37 -10.24
CA THR A 242 -9.17 -13.05 -11.29
C THR A 242 -7.74 -13.50 -11.00
N THR A 243 -7.57 -14.60 -10.27
CA THR A 243 -6.22 -15.10 -9.94
C THR A 243 -5.40 -15.53 -11.16
N TYR A 244 -6.05 -15.78 -12.28
CA TYR A 244 -5.46 -16.06 -13.59
C TYR A 244 -5.03 -14.81 -14.37
N PHE A 245 -5.29 -13.59 -13.88
CA PHE A 245 -4.66 -12.38 -14.43
C PHE A 245 -3.23 -12.23 -13.91
N GLN A 246 -2.35 -11.65 -14.74
CA GLN A 246 -1.00 -11.30 -14.29
C GLN A 246 -1.08 -10.33 -13.09
N GLU A 247 -1.93 -9.31 -13.22
CA GLU A 247 -2.34 -8.41 -12.15
C GLU A 247 -3.84 -8.62 -11.86
N PRO A 248 -4.19 -9.33 -10.77
CA PRO A 248 -5.57 -9.49 -10.32
C PRO A 248 -6.24 -8.15 -10.03
N CYS A 249 -7.56 -8.10 -10.14
CA CYS A 249 -8.34 -6.92 -9.80
C CYS A 249 -8.17 -6.55 -8.31
N GLY A 250 -7.80 -5.31 -8.02
CA GLY A 250 -7.54 -4.84 -6.65
C GLY A 250 -8.80 -4.48 -5.86
N ILE A 251 -9.90 -4.12 -6.53
CA ILE A 251 -11.19 -3.79 -5.92
C ILE A 251 -12.29 -4.50 -6.70
N GLN A 252 -13.23 -5.11 -5.99
CA GLN A 252 -14.43 -5.70 -6.56
C GLN A 252 -15.68 -5.07 -5.94
N VAL A 253 -16.65 -4.75 -6.78
CA VAL A 253 -17.92 -4.14 -6.38
C VAL A 253 -19.05 -5.10 -6.71
N PHE A 254 -19.79 -5.53 -5.69
CA PHE A 254 -21.01 -6.31 -5.85
C PHE A 254 -22.22 -5.49 -5.44
N HIS A 255 -23.29 -5.60 -6.22
CA HIS A 255 -24.56 -4.96 -5.93
C HIS A 255 -25.70 -5.95 -6.19
N CYS A 256 -26.43 -6.28 -5.12
CA CYS A 256 -27.58 -7.17 -5.20
C CYS A 256 -28.77 -6.44 -5.83
N LEU A 257 -29.07 -6.74 -7.09
CA LEU A 257 -30.21 -6.15 -7.79
C LEU A 257 -31.53 -6.86 -7.48
N LYS A 258 -31.47 -8.17 -7.24
CA LYS A 258 -32.63 -9.01 -6.95
C LYS A 258 -32.19 -10.30 -6.25
N HIS A 259 -32.94 -10.72 -5.23
CA HIS A 259 -32.79 -12.03 -4.61
C HIS A 259 -34.16 -12.70 -4.46
N GLU A 260 -34.30 -13.89 -5.00
CA GLU A 260 -35.49 -14.75 -4.85
C GLU A 260 -35.03 -16.15 -4.46
N GLY A 261 -35.35 -16.58 -3.23
CA GLY A 261 -35.06 -17.94 -2.76
C GLY A 261 -34.45 -18.00 -1.36
N THR A 262 -33.77 -19.11 -1.07
CA THR A 262 -33.06 -19.35 0.19
C THR A 262 -31.56 -19.54 -0.07
N GLY A 263 -30.73 -19.18 0.90
CA GLY A 263 -29.27 -19.18 0.72
C GLY A 263 -28.76 -17.94 -0.04
N GLY A 264 -27.59 -18.05 -0.69
CA GLY A 264 -26.96 -16.94 -1.41
C GLY A 264 -26.40 -15.84 -0.49
N ARG A 265 -26.05 -16.19 0.75
CA ARG A 265 -25.46 -15.24 1.70
C ARG A 265 -24.02 -14.95 1.32
N THR A 266 -23.64 -13.68 1.35
CA THR A 266 -22.24 -13.27 1.19
C THR A 266 -21.39 -13.79 2.34
N LEU A 267 -20.25 -14.38 2.02
CA LEU A 267 -19.19 -14.76 2.95
C LEU A 267 -17.99 -13.84 2.72
N LEU A 268 -17.54 -13.15 3.75
CA LEU A 268 -16.33 -12.33 3.72
C LEU A 268 -15.34 -12.82 4.78
N VAL A 269 -14.07 -12.89 4.41
CA VAL A 269 -12.97 -13.31 5.29
C VAL A 269 -11.82 -12.36 5.06
N ASP A 270 -11.24 -11.84 6.15
CA ASP A 270 -9.95 -11.17 6.06
C ASP A 270 -8.84 -12.20 5.83
N GLY A 271 -8.37 -12.26 4.58
CA GLY A 271 -7.28 -13.14 4.23
C GLY A 271 -5.96 -12.76 4.93
N PHE A 272 -5.71 -11.48 5.23
CA PHE A 272 -4.48 -11.07 5.92
C PHE A 272 -4.50 -11.50 7.38
N HIS A 273 -5.65 -11.41 8.06
CA HIS A 273 -5.83 -12.02 9.37
C HIS A 273 -5.59 -13.54 9.33
N ALA A 274 -6.15 -14.25 8.34
CA ALA A 274 -5.90 -15.68 8.17
C ALA A 274 -4.41 -16.01 7.94
N ALA A 275 -3.72 -15.20 7.14
CA ALA A 275 -2.29 -15.36 6.90
C ALA A 275 -1.44 -15.10 8.16
N GLU A 276 -1.83 -14.13 9.00
CA GLU A 276 -1.18 -13.88 10.29
C GLU A 276 -1.35 -15.09 11.23
N GLN A 277 -2.52 -15.72 11.25
CA GLN A 277 -2.73 -16.96 12.01
C GLN A 277 -1.80 -18.08 11.53
N VAL A 278 -1.66 -18.26 10.20
CA VAL A 278 -0.73 -19.25 9.64
C VAL A 278 0.71 -18.92 10.02
N LEU A 279 1.11 -17.64 9.97
CA LEU A 279 2.45 -17.21 10.37
C LEU A 279 2.75 -17.55 11.83
N HIS A 280 1.78 -17.38 12.73
CA HIS A 280 1.95 -17.70 14.15
C HIS A 280 1.94 -19.20 14.45
N GLN A 281 1.11 -19.97 13.74
CA GLN A 281 0.90 -21.39 14.03
C GLN A 281 1.88 -22.31 13.31
N ALA A 282 2.24 -21.97 12.06
CA ALA A 282 3.13 -22.76 11.19
C ALA A 282 3.93 -21.83 10.26
N PRO A 283 4.99 -21.16 10.77
CA PRO A 283 5.81 -20.23 9.99
C PRO A 283 6.39 -20.84 8.70
N GLU A 284 6.73 -22.12 8.72
CA GLU A 284 7.22 -22.87 7.56
C GLU A 284 6.18 -23.01 6.45
N HIS A 285 4.89 -23.13 6.81
CA HIS A 285 3.80 -23.13 5.83
C HIS A 285 3.55 -21.74 5.27
N PHE A 286 3.65 -20.69 6.11
CA PHE A 286 3.61 -19.31 5.62
C PHE A 286 4.73 -19.07 4.59
N GLU A 287 5.96 -19.49 4.90
CA GLU A 287 7.11 -19.37 4.00
C GLU A 287 6.87 -20.10 2.67
N LEU A 288 6.35 -21.33 2.74
CA LEU A 288 6.00 -22.12 1.56
C LEU A 288 4.97 -21.39 0.70
N LEU A 289 3.86 -20.95 1.31
CA LEU A 289 2.77 -20.25 0.63
C LEU A 289 3.20 -18.90 0.05
N ALA A 290 4.26 -18.29 0.60
CA ALA A 290 4.82 -17.03 0.13
C ALA A 290 5.85 -17.18 -0.99
N LYS A 291 6.47 -18.36 -1.13
CA LYS A 291 7.58 -18.58 -2.06
C LYS A 291 7.26 -19.48 -3.24
N VAL A 292 6.36 -20.43 -3.07
CA VAL A 292 6.04 -21.41 -4.12
C VAL A 292 5.02 -20.78 -5.06
N PRO A 293 5.38 -20.51 -6.32
CA PRO A 293 4.42 -20.02 -7.30
C PRO A 293 3.46 -21.14 -7.68
N LEU A 294 2.17 -20.79 -7.78
CA LEU A 294 1.13 -21.65 -8.32
C LEU A 294 0.65 -21.10 -9.66
N LYS A 295 0.29 -22.00 -10.56
CA LYS A 295 -0.45 -21.66 -11.77
C LYS A 295 -1.91 -21.46 -11.39
N HIS A 296 -2.52 -20.42 -11.95
CA HIS A 296 -3.94 -20.15 -11.91
C HIS A 296 -4.42 -20.01 -13.35
N GLU A 297 -5.43 -20.76 -13.75
CA GLU A 297 -5.87 -20.92 -15.13
C GLU A 297 -7.38 -20.73 -15.26
N TYR A 298 -7.75 -19.95 -16.27
CA TYR A 298 -9.13 -19.81 -16.70
C TYR A 298 -9.22 -20.17 -18.17
N VAL A 299 -10.12 -21.11 -18.48
CA VAL A 299 -10.42 -21.55 -19.85
C VAL A 299 -11.92 -21.46 -20.04
N GLU A 300 -12.34 -20.61 -20.96
CA GLU A 300 -13.73 -20.46 -21.36
C GLU A 300 -13.88 -20.80 -22.83
N ASN A 301 -14.74 -21.79 -23.10
CA ASN A 301 -15.15 -22.21 -24.43
C ASN A 301 -16.67 -22.36 -24.50
N VAL A 302 -17.41 -21.45 -23.86
CA VAL A 302 -18.87 -21.47 -23.78
C VAL A 302 -19.43 -20.35 -24.66
N GLY A 303 -20.41 -20.68 -25.49
CA GLY A 303 -20.99 -19.73 -26.46
C GLY A 303 -19.96 -19.28 -27.50
N GLY A 304 -19.92 -17.97 -27.78
CA GLY A 304 -18.94 -17.34 -28.66
C GLY A 304 -17.67 -16.83 -27.94
N CYS A 305 -17.51 -17.15 -26.65
CA CYS A 305 -16.37 -16.72 -25.85
C CYS A 305 -15.27 -17.78 -25.89
N HIS A 306 -14.04 -17.35 -26.20
CA HIS A 306 -12.85 -18.18 -26.27
C HIS A 306 -11.72 -17.49 -25.50
N ASN A 307 -11.70 -17.67 -24.18
CA ASN A 307 -10.70 -17.07 -23.31
C ASN A 307 -9.78 -18.16 -22.75
N HIS A 308 -8.48 -17.91 -22.77
CA HIS A 308 -7.50 -18.73 -22.06
C HIS A 308 -6.48 -17.82 -21.39
N MET A 309 -6.48 -17.82 -20.07
CA MET A 309 -5.63 -16.95 -19.27
C MET A 309 -4.92 -17.75 -18.19
N ILE A 310 -3.66 -17.39 -17.98
CA ILE A 310 -2.80 -18.04 -17.00
C ILE A 310 -2.09 -16.96 -16.20
N GLY A 311 -2.29 -16.98 -14.89
CA GLY A 311 -1.55 -16.21 -13.91
C GLY A 311 -0.63 -17.11 -13.13
N VAL A 312 0.56 -16.64 -12.77
CA VAL A 312 1.50 -17.40 -11.94
C VAL A 312 1.94 -16.53 -10.77
N GLY A 313 1.78 -17.05 -9.56
CA GLY A 313 2.19 -16.35 -8.35
C GLY A 313 1.99 -17.18 -7.09
N PRO A 314 2.66 -16.83 -5.98
CA PRO A 314 2.41 -17.48 -4.70
C PRO A 314 1.03 -17.10 -4.15
N VAL A 315 0.54 -17.88 -3.19
CA VAL A 315 -0.71 -17.59 -2.49
C VAL A 315 -0.58 -16.31 -1.66
N LEU A 316 0.55 -16.17 -0.96
CA LEU A 316 0.85 -15.02 -0.12
C LEU A 316 1.92 -14.15 -0.81
N ASN A 317 1.56 -12.95 -1.25
CA ASN A 317 2.50 -12.07 -1.94
C ASN A 317 3.03 -11.03 -0.96
N ILE A 318 4.32 -11.11 -0.66
CA ILE A 318 5.00 -10.25 0.33
C ILE A 318 6.01 -9.33 -0.35
N TYR A 319 6.19 -8.13 0.18
CA TYR A 319 7.20 -7.20 -0.31
C TYR A 319 8.61 -7.68 0.07
N PRO A 320 9.58 -7.70 -0.87
CA PRO A 320 10.90 -8.26 -0.60
C PRO A 320 11.75 -7.41 0.38
N TRP A 321 11.40 -6.15 0.62
CA TRP A 321 12.17 -5.24 1.47
C TRP A 321 11.74 -5.25 2.94
N ASN A 322 10.51 -5.66 3.26
CA ASN A 322 9.99 -5.67 4.64
C ASN A 322 9.15 -6.91 4.99
N ASN A 323 8.95 -7.84 4.07
CA ASN A 323 8.10 -9.04 4.20
C ASN A 323 6.63 -8.74 4.53
N GLU A 324 6.15 -7.51 4.34
CA GLU A 324 4.74 -7.18 4.54
C GLU A 324 3.89 -7.84 3.44
N LEU A 325 2.80 -8.49 3.86
CA LEU A 325 1.81 -9.07 2.96
C LEU A 325 1.04 -7.94 2.26
N TYR A 326 0.98 -7.99 0.93
CA TYR A 326 0.30 -6.98 0.11
C TYR A 326 -0.79 -7.55 -0.80
N LEU A 327 -0.80 -8.85 -1.07
CA LEU A 327 -1.82 -9.49 -1.89
C LEU A 327 -1.98 -10.97 -1.49
N ILE A 328 -3.23 -11.43 -1.46
CA ILE A 328 -3.56 -12.85 -1.44
C ILE A 328 -4.06 -13.24 -2.83
N ARG A 329 -3.50 -14.31 -3.38
CA ARG A 329 -3.94 -14.92 -4.65
C ARG A 329 -4.44 -16.32 -4.34
N TYR A 330 -5.73 -16.45 -4.06
CA TYR A 330 -6.32 -17.72 -3.70
C TYR A 330 -7.69 -17.89 -4.33
N ASN A 331 -7.79 -18.81 -5.29
CA ASN A 331 -9.06 -19.32 -5.76
C ASN A 331 -8.88 -20.81 -6.02
N ASN A 332 -9.66 -21.66 -5.33
CA ASN A 332 -9.56 -23.11 -5.51
C ASN A 332 -10.05 -23.56 -6.89
N TYR A 333 -10.97 -22.79 -7.49
CA TYR A 333 -11.59 -23.12 -8.77
C TYR A 333 -10.70 -22.78 -9.98
N ASP A 334 -9.72 -21.90 -9.79
CA ASP A 334 -8.79 -21.46 -10.84
C ASP A 334 -7.48 -22.28 -10.85
N ARG A 335 -7.32 -23.32 -10.02
CA ARG A 335 -6.03 -24.01 -9.84
C ARG A 335 -5.75 -25.12 -10.83
#